data_AF-A0A076GAN4-F1
#
_entry.id   AF-A0A076GAN4-F1
#
_cell.length_a   1.000
_cell.length_b   1.000
_cell.length_c   1.000
_cell.angle_alpha   90.00
_cell.angle_beta   90.00
_cell.angle_gamma   90.00
#
_symmetry.space_group_name_H-M   'P 1'
#
loop_
_entity.id
_entity.type
_entity.pdbx_description
1 polymer ?
#
loop_
_entity_poly.entity_id
_entity_poly.type
_entity_poly.pdbx_seq_one_letter_code
_entity_poly.pdbx_strand_id
1 'polypeptide(L)'
;LGSVNYYKQLESDGFNVMKGAILGLPLIGGLILLVPIDTLSKLEPLLAHLRQTVDYKVTLNRVVGVAYSNISEMHKALDDAINALTYMS
;
A
#
# COMPACT_ATOMS: atom_id res chain seq x y z
N LEU A 1 -4.17 -10.44 33.30
CA LEU A 1 -3.38 -9.20 33.09
C LEU A 1 -2.66 -9.17 31.74
N GLY A 2 -2.02 -10.27 31.28
CA GLY A 2 -1.31 -10.31 29.99
C GLY A 2 -2.19 -10.14 28.73
N SER A 3 -3.41 -10.69 28.73
CA SER A 3 -4.36 -10.54 27.61
C SER A 3 -4.84 -9.11 27.41
N VAL A 4 -5.07 -8.35 28.48
CA VAL A 4 -5.50 -6.94 28.41
C VAL A 4 -4.40 -6.05 27.83
N ASN A 5 -3.13 -6.33 28.15
CA ASN A 5 -1.99 -5.62 27.55
C ASN A 5 -1.81 -5.96 26.07
N TYR A 6 -2.09 -7.20 25.67
CA TYR A 6 -2.00 -7.63 24.27
C TYR A 6 -3.06 -6.93 23.39
N TYR A 7 -4.32 -6.87 23.85
CA TYR A 7 -5.37 -6.15 23.13
C TYR A 7 -5.07 -4.64 23.04
N LYS A 8 -4.56 -4.02 24.11
CA LYS A 8 -4.14 -2.61 24.09
C LYS A 8 -2.95 -2.35 23.17
N GLN A 9 -2.00 -3.30 23.07
CA GLN A 9 -0.89 -3.20 22.12
C GLN A 9 -1.38 -3.31 20.68
N LEU A 10 -2.27 -4.26 20.37
CA LEU A 10 -2.86 -4.40 19.04
C LEU A 10 -3.69 -3.17 18.64
N GLU A 11 -4.46 -2.61 19.57
CA GLU A 11 -5.23 -1.39 19.34
C GLU A 11 -4.31 -0.17 19.13
N SER A 12 -3.28 -0.03 19.97
CA SER A 12 -2.27 1.02 19.85
C SER A 12 -1.49 0.92 18.53
N ASP A 13 -1.06 -0.28 18.14
CA ASP A 13 -0.36 -0.52 16.87
C ASP A 13 -1.29 -0.29 15.68
N GLY A 14 -2.57 -0.64 15.81
CA GLY A 14 -3.62 -0.34 14.83
C GLY A 14 -3.81 1.16 14.57
N PHE A 15 -3.80 2.00 15.61
CA PHE A 15 -3.81 3.45 15.42
C PHE A 15 -2.45 4.02 15.01
N ASN A 16 -1.34 3.37 15.38
CA ASN A 16 0.00 3.82 15.01
C ASN A 16 0.29 3.59 13.53
N VAL A 17 -0.23 2.53 12.91
CA VAL A 17 -0.11 2.33 11.46
C VAL A 17 -0.80 3.44 10.66
N MET A 18 -1.87 4.06 11.17
CA MET A 18 -2.51 5.22 10.54
C MET A 18 -1.71 6.52 10.63
N LYS A 19 -0.72 6.60 11.54
CA LYS A 19 0.17 7.77 11.67
C LYS A 19 1.32 7.75 10.66
N GLY A 20 1.50 6.64 9.95
CA GLY A 20 2.50 6.53 8.89
C GLY A 20 2.21 7.49 7.75
N ALA A 21 3.22 8.25 7.33
CA ALA A 21 3.11 9.13 6.17
C ALA A 21 3.35 8.33 4.87
N ILE A 22 2.57 8.67 3.84
CA ILE A 22 2.66 8.08 2.50
C ILE A 22 3.12 9.16 1.51
N LEU A 23 4.12 8.85 0.70
CA LEU A 23 4.62 9.74 -0.35
C LEU A 23 4.13 9.32 -1.73
N GLY A 24 3.65 10.29 -2.51
CA GLY A 24 3.38 10.11 -3.93
C GLY A 24 4.65 10.32 -4.76
N LEU A 25 5.20 9.23 -5.29
CA LEU A 25 6.40 9.25 -6.12
C LEU A 25 6.02 9.27 -7.60
N PRO A 26 6.40 10.31 -8.35
CA PRO A 26 6.20 10.34 -9.79
C PRO A 26 7.16 9.36 -10.48
N LEU A 27 6.62 8.59 -11.41
CA LEU A 27 7.34 7.70 -12.32
C LEU A 27 7.12 8.14 -13.77
N ILE A 28 7.94 7.58 -14.66
CA ILE A 28 7.83 7.84 -16.10
C ILE A 28 6.46 7.42 -16.63
N GLY A 29 5.94 8.21 -17.56
CA GLY A 29 4.61 8.00 -18.13
C GLY A 29 3.47 8.64 -17.33
N GLY A 30 3.79 9.51 -16.36
CA GLY A 30 2.79 10.21 -15.55
C GLY A 30 2.16 9.35 -14.45
N LEU A 31 2.75 8.18 -14.16
CA LEU A 31 2.28 7.28 -13.13
C LEU A 31 2.74 7.74 -11.74
N ILE A 32 1.87 7.66 -10.75
CA ILE A 32 2.18 8.02 -9.36
C ILE A 32 2.03 6.76 -8.50
N LEU A 33 3.10 6.40 -7.77
CA LEU A 33 3.06 5.33 -6.76
C LEU A 33 3.07 5.91 -5.36
N LEU A 34 2.17 5.40 -4.52
CA LEU A 34 2.08 5.76 -3.10
C LEU A 34 2.93 4.78 -2.28
N VAL A 35 3.96 5.29 -1.60
CA VAL A 35 4.91 4.46 -0.82
C VAL A 35 5.01 5.00 0.62
N PRO A 36 4.93 4.12 1.65
CA PRO A 36 5.19 4.50 3.04
C PRO A 36 6.63 4.99 3.26
N ILE A 37 6.80 6.11 3.96
CA ILE A 37 8.13 6.74 4.17
C ILE A 37 9.13 5.80 4.85
N ASP A 38 8.66 5.05 5.83
CA ASP A 38 9.42 4.09 6.63
C ASP A 38 9.99 2.92 5.79
N THR A 39 9.37 2.64 4.64
CA THR A 39 9.81 1.58 3.71
C THR A 39 10.62 2.11 2.53
N LEU A 40 10.72 3.43 2.34
CA LEU A 40 11.30 4.04 1.14
C LEU A 40 12.73 3.57 0.85
N SER A 41 13.58 3.47 1.89
CA SER A 41 14.96 3.01 1.77
C SER A 41 15.08 1.56 1.28
N LYS A 42 14.11 0.71 1.62
CA LYS A 42 14.04 -0.68 1.15
C LYS A 42 13.56 -0.77 -0.30
N LEU A 43 12.67 0.15 -0.72
CA LEU A 43 12.13 0.20 -2.07
C LEU A 43 13.00 0.99 -3.05
N GLU A 44 13.95 1.78 -2.59
CA GLU A 44 14.86 2.60 -3.41
C GLU A 44 15.46 1.86 -4.62
N PRO A 45 16.02 0.64 -4.50
CA PRO A 45 16.55 -0.08 -5.67
C PRO A 45 15.48 -0.43 -6.70
N LEU A 46 14.24 -0.75 -6.28
CA LEU A 46 13.13 -1.00 -7.19
C LEU A 46 12.63 0.28 -7.84
N LEU A 47 12.53 1.37 -7.07
CA LEU A 47 12.16 2.69 -7.56
C LEU A 47 13.16 3.21 -8.59
N ALA A 48 14.47 2.95 -8.41
CA ALA A 48 15.50 3.29 -9.38
C ALA A 48 15.27 2.59 -10.73
N HIS A 49 14.89 1.31 -10.72
CA HIS A 49 14.54 0.59 -11.96
C HIS A 49 13.26 1.12 -12.61
N LEU A 50 12.26 1.49 -11.81
CA LEU A 50 11.00 2.05 -12.33
C LEU A 50 11.17 3.46 -12.93
N ARG A 51 12.20 4.21 -12.48
CA ARG A 51 12.59 5.52 -13.00
C ARG A 51 13.44 5.47 -14.28
N GLN A 52 13.80 4.29 -14.78
CA GLN A 52 14.47 4.17 -16.06
C GLN A 52 13.49 4.39 -17.22
N THR A 53 13.93 5.11 -18.24
CA THR A 53 13.19 5.29 -19.49
C THR A 53 12.98 3.95 -20.16
N VAL A 54 11.71 3.59 -20.36
CA VAL A 54 11.28 2.34 -20.99
C VAL A 54 10.40 2.65 -22.20
N ASP A 55 10.24 1.65 -23.06
CA ASP A 55 9.35 1.72 -24.22
C ASP A 55 7.90 2.04 -23.83
N TYR A 56 7.15 2.63 -24.75
CA TYR A 56 5.76 3.02 -24.53
C TYR A 56 4.86 1.83 -24.18
N LYS A 57 5.12 0.63 -24.72
CA LYS A 57 4.33 -0.58 -24.39
C LYS A 57 4.51 -0.97 -22.93
N VAL A 58 5.75 -0.87 -22.44
CA VAL A 58 6.06 -1.13 -21.02
C VAL A 58 5.40 -0.09 -20.14
N THR A 59 5.45 1.18 -20.53
CA THR A 59 4.80 2.28 -19.82
C THR A 59 3.28 2.06 -19.72
N LEU A 60 2.63 1.71 -20.84
CA LEU A 60 1.19 1.43 -20.87
C LEU A 60 0.84 0.23 -19.97
N ASN A 61 1.60 -0.85 -20.03
CA ASN A 61 1.39 -2.02 -19.17
C ASN A 61 1.58 -1.69 -17.69
N ARG A 62 2.51 -0.80 -17.33
CA ARG A 62 2.68 -0.33 -15.94
C ARG A 62 1.44 0.43 -15.47
N VAL A 63 0.89 1.32 -16.31
CA VAL A 63 -0.34 2.07 -15.98
C VAL A 63 -1.52 1.13 -15.75
N VAL A 64 -1.77 0.21 -16.69
CA VAL A 64 -2.86 -0.76 -16.58
C VAL A 64 -2.65 -1.69 -15.39
N GLY A 65 -1.42 -2.16 -15.18
CA GLY A 65 -1.07 -3.05 -14.07
C GLY A 65 -1.27 -2.42 -12.70
N VAL A 66 -0.88 -1.15 -12.51
CA VAL A 66 -1.10 -0.43 -11.25
C VAL A 66 -2.59 -0.19 -11.02
N ALA A 67 -3.34 0.22 -12.04
CA ALA A 67 -4.80 0.38 -11.92
C ALA A 67 -5.50 -0.94 -11.53
N TYR A 68 -5.11 -2.05 -12.17
CA TYR A 68 -5.62 -3.38 -11.84
C TYR A 68 -5.26 -3.79 -10.41
N SER A 69 -4.00 -3.60 -10.01
CA SER A 69 -3.54 -3.92 -8.65
C SER A 69 -4.32 -3.13 -7.60
N ASN A 70 -4.57 -1.84 -7.83
CA ASN A 70 -5.34 -1.01 -6.90
C ASN A 70 -6.76 -1.55 -6.71
N ILE A 71 -7.46 -1.87 -7.81
CA ILE A 71 -8.83 -2.39 -7.74
C ILE A 71 -8.86 -3.77 -7.05
N SER A 72 -7.88 -4.63 -7.34
CA SER A 72 -7.76 -5.94 -6.73
C SER A 72 -7.54 -5.86 -5.21
N GLU A 73 -6.61 -5.01 -4.76
CA GLU A 73 -6.37 -4.80 -3.33
C GLU A 73 -7.56 -4.11 -2.64
N MET A 74 -8.23 -3.17 -3.31
CA MET A 74 -9.48 -2.59 -2.80
C MET A 74 -10.57 -3.64 -2.62
N HIS A 75 -10.74 -4.56 -3.58
CA HIS A 75 -11.73 -5.63 -3.48
C HIS A 75 -11.44 -6.54 -2.27
N LYS A 76 -10.18 -6.98 -2.12
CA LYS A 76 -9.77 -7.79 -0.96
C LYS A 76 -10.01 -7.07 0.35
N ALA A 77 -9.60 -5.80 0.44
CA ALA A 77 -9.77 -5.00 1.65
C ALA A 77 -11.25 -4.82 2.01
N LEU A 78 -12.13 -4.68 1.03
CA LEU A 78 -13.58 -4.65 1.24
C LEU A 78 -14.11 -6.00 1.74
N ASP A 79 -13.69 -7.11 1.13
CA ASP A 79 -14.10 -8.46 1.55
C ASP A 79 -13.66 -8.74 3.01
N ASP A 80 -12.41 -8.42 3.34
CA ASP A 80 -11.86 -8.57 4.69
C ASP A 80 -12.59 -7.67 5.69
N ALA A 81 -12.89 -6.43 5.32
CA ALA A 81 -13.65 -5.50 6.16
C ALA A 81 -15.08 -6.00 6.42
N ILE A 82 -15.77 -6.52 5.39
CA ILE A 82 -17.11 -7.10 5.54
C ILE A 82 -17.07 -8.27 6.53
N ASN A 83 -16.11 -9.18 6.39
CA ASN A 83 -15.96 -10.33 7.29
C ASN A 83 -15.69 -9.89 8.74
N ALA A 84 -14.78 -8.93 8.93
CA ALA A 84 -14.44 -8.41 10.26
C ALA A 84 -15.60 -7.69 10.94
N LEU A 85 -16.32 -6.83 10.20
CA LEU A 85 -17.45 -6.05 10.72
C LEU A 85 -18.69 -6.91 10.98
N THR A 86 -18.91 -7.94 10.17
CA THR A 86 -20.01 -8.89 10.40
C THR A 86 -19.82 -9.66 11.71
N TYR A 87 -18.57 -9.98 12.07
CA TYR A 87 -18.24 -10.63 13.35
C TYR A 87 -18.38 -9.70 14.58
N MET A 88 -18.53 -8.39 14.37
CA MET A 88 -18.79 -7.40 15.43
C MET A 88 -20.30 -7.15 15.68
N SER A 89 -21.19 -7.71 14.85
CA SER A 89 -22.65 -7.65 15.01
C SER A 89 -23.17 -8.84 15.80
#